data_AF-A0A7U9XUI7-F1
#
_entry.id   AF-A0A7U9XUI7-F1
#
_cell.length_a   1.000
_cell.length_b   1.000
_cell.length_c   1.000
_cell.angle_alpha   90.00
_cell.angle_beta   90.00
_cell.angle_gamma   90.00
#
_symmetry.space_group_name_H-M   'P 1'
#
loop_
_entity.id
_entity.type
_entity.pdbx_description
1 polymer ?
#
loop_
_entity_poly.entity_id
_entity_poly.type
_entity_poly.pdbx_seq_one_letter_code
_entity_poly.pdbx_strand_id
1 'polypeptide(L)'
;MFEIMIFTLINAFWVTLVIGTLTLLSLRVIYSLQFSYTIKEKLMIWFIPLSIGFYHLEDKKNVISRIYRIFVVIFFITAILAFLFVLYTEMELMII
;
A
#
# COMPACT_ATOMS: atom_id res chain seq x y z
N MET A 1 20.73 -18.37 -12.49
CA MET A 1 20.37 -18.09 -11.08
C MET A 1 19.99 -16.62 -10.90
N PHE A 2 20.79 -15.69 -11.41
CA PHE A 2 20.50 -14.26 -11.38
C PHE A 2 19.18 -13.87 -12.09
N GLU A 3 18.92 -14.40 -13.30
CA GLU A 3 17.66 -14.15 -14.02
C GLU A 3 16.41 -14.63 -13.26
N ILE A 4 16.49 -15.79 -12.60
CA ILE A 4 15.39 -16.32 -11.78
C ILE A 4 15.15 -15.39 -10.58
N MET A 5 16.21 -14.89 -9.95
CA MET A 5 16.12 -13.93 -8.85
C MET A 5 15.45 -12.63 -9.29
N ILE A 6 15.83 -12.06 -10.45
CA ILE A 6 15.20 -10.88 -11.04
C ILE A 6 13.72 -11.16 -11.32
N PHE A 7 13.41 -12.28 -11.97
CA PHE A 7 12.03 -12.66 -12.28
C PHE A 7 11.17 -12.76 -11.01
N THR A 8 11.66 -13.43 -9.97
CA THR A 8 10.95 -13.53 -8.69
C THR A 8 10.77 -12.16 -8.04
N LEU A 9 11.77 -11.28 -8.07
CA LEU A 9 11.71 -9.92 -7.52
C LEU A 9 10.69 -9.04 -8.23
N ILE A 10 10.70 -9.02 -9.57
CA ILE A 10 9.75 -8.23 -10.37
C ILE A 10 8.31 -8.70 -10.08
N ASN A 11 8.09 -10.02 -10.06
CA ASN A 11 6.77 -10.55 -9.74
C ASN A 11 6.36 -10.22 -8.29
N ALA A 12 7.27 -10.34 -7.32
CA ALA A 12 7.00 -9.96 -5.93
C ALA A 12 6.68 -8.46 -5.78
N PHE A 13 7.35 -7.59 -6.54
CA PHE A 13 7.04 -6.17 -6.62
C PHE A 13 5.62 -5.94 -7.13
N TRP A 14 5.26 -6.51 -8.28
CA TRP A 14 3.93 -6.35 -8.85
C TRP A 14 2.83 -6.91 -7.94
N VAL A 15 3.08 -8.07 -7.35
CA VAL A 15 2.19 -8.69 -6.37
C VAL A 15 2.01 -7.77 -5.16
N THR A 16 3.09 -7.23 -4.60
CA THR A 16 3.02 -6.31 -3.46
C THR A 16 2.27 -5.03 -3.82
N LEU A 17 2.52 -4.45 -4.99
CA LEU A 17 1.90 -3.21 -5.43
C LEU A 17 0.40 -3.41 -5.66
N VAL A 18 0.01 -4.46 -6.38
CA VAL A 18 -1.41 -4.74 -6.68
C VAL A 18 -2.15 -5.24 -5.43
N ILE A 19 -1.67 -6.32 -4.80
CA ILE A 19 -2.34 -6.93 -3.64
C ILE A 19 -2.30 -5.97 -2.45
N GLY A 20 -1.19 -5.29 -2.20
CA GLY A 20 -1.08 -4.32 -1.12
C GLY A 20 -2.03 -3.14 -1.31
N THR A 21 -2.10 -2.56 -2.50
CA THR A 21 -3.03 -1.46 -2.79
C THR A 21 -4.48 -1.89 -2.64
N LEU A 22 -4.84 -3.08 -3.15
CA LEU A 22 -6.19 -3.64 -3.01
C LEU A 22 -6.53 -3.91 -1.54
N THR A 23 -5.60 -4.50 -0.77
CA THR A 23 -5.79 -4.78 0.66
C THR A 23 -6.05 -3.49 1.43
N LEU A 24 -5.25 -2.44 1.19
CA LEU A 24 -5.43 -1.13 1.80
C LEU A 24 -6.73 -0.46 1.36
N LEU A 25 -7.14 -0.62 0.10
CA LEU A 25 -8.43 -0.11 -0.39
C LEU A 25 -9.60 -0.83 0.29
N SER A 26 -9.58 -2.16 0.35
CA SER A 26 -10.62 -2.96 1.01
C SER A 26 -10.77 -2.59 2.47
N LEU A 27 -9.66 -2.42 3.22
CA LEU A 27 -9.70 -1.97 4.61
C LEU A 27 -10.34 -0.58 4.76
N ARG A 28 -10.03 0.36 3.87
CA ARG A 28 -10.65 1.69 3.84
C ARG A 28 -12.14 1.64 3.55
N VAL A 29 -12.56 0.80 2.59
CA VAL A 29 -13.98 0.57 2.28
C VAL A 29 -14.69 0.00 3.50
N ILE A 30 -14.18 -1.09 4.07
CA ILE A 30 -14.77 -1.74 5.26
C ILE A 30 -14.89 -0.73 6.41
N TYR A 31 -13.82 0.02 6.72
CA TYR A 31 -13.83 1.04 7.76
C TYR A 31 -14.93 2.08 7.49
N SER A 32 -14.96 2.65 6.28
CA SER A 32 -15.93 3.71 5.94
C SER A 32 -17.39 3.26 5.95
N LEU A 33 -17.65 1.95 5.74
CA LEU A 33 -18.99 1.38 5.75
C LEU A 33 -19.51 1.14 7.17
N GLN A 34 -18.61 1.01 8.14
CA GLN A 34 -18.97 0.81 9.55
C GLN A 34 -19.34 2.10 10.28
N PHE A 35 -19.02 3.26 9.70
CA PHE A 35 -19.26 4.56 10.30
C PHE A 35 -20.17 5.43 9.42
N SER A 36 -20.79 6.43 10.05
CA SER A 36 -21.76 7.33 9.44
C SER A 36 -21.12 8.44 8.60
N TYR A 37 -20.20 8.09 7.71
CA TYR A 37 -19.61 9.03 6.75
C TYR A 37 -20.60 9.37 5.63
N THR A 38 -20.63 10.63 5.22
CA THR A 38 -21.29 11.06 3.98
C THR A 38 -20.63 10.43 2.76
N ILE A 39 -21.34 10.36 1.63
CA ILE A 39 -20.78 9.78 0.40
C ILE A 39 -19.51 10.50 -0.06
N LYS A 40 -19.44 11.83 0.15
CA LYS A 40 -18.28 12.65 -0.17
C LYS A 40 -17.07 12.26 0.67
N GLU A 41 -17.26 12.09 1.98
CA GLU A 41 -16.20 11.64 2.90
C GLU A 41 -15.73 10.22 2.58
N LYS A 42 -16.65 9.31 2.24
CA LYS A 42 -16.29 7.95 1.81
C LYS A 42 -15.37 7.97 0.59
N LEU A 43 -15.72 8.76 -0.43
CA LEU A 43 -14.88 8.93 -1.62
C LEU A 43 -13.51 9.52 -1.28
N MET A 44 -13.45 10.50 -0.38
CA MET A 44 -12.19 11.05 0.12
C MET A 44 -11.33 9.98 0.80
N ILE A 45 -11.92 9.15 1.66
CA ILE A 45 -11.21 8.05 2.31
C ILE A 45 -10.67 7.06 1.27
N TRP A 46 -11.48 6.68 0.27
CA TRP A 46 -11.13 5.62 -0.69
C TRP A 46 -10.10 6.04 -1.73
N PHE A 47 -10.19 7.26 -2.25
CA PHE A 47 -9.46 7.66 -3.45
C PHE A 47 -8.37 8.70 -3.21
N ILE A 48 -8.37 9.40 -2.07
CA ILE A 48 -7.25 10.30 -1.78
C ILE A 48 -5.98 9.45 -1.61
N PRO A 49 -4.89 9.80 -2.33
CA PRO A 49 -3.66 9.03 -2.32
C PRO A 49 -2.99 9.04 -0.94
N LEU A 50 -2.04 8.11 -0.76
CA LEU A 50 -1.19 8.01 0.42
C LEU A 50 -1.95 7.92 1.75
N SER A 51 -3.18 7.39 1.72
CA SER A 51 -4.01 7.25 2.92
C SER A 51 -4.37 8.58 3.61
N ILE A 52 -4.13 9.73 2.96
CA ILE A 52 -4.34 11.06 3.58
C ILE A 52 -5.82 11.25 3.91
N GLY A 53 -6.72 10.88 3.01
CA GLY A 53 -8.17 10.98 3.23
C GLY A 53 -8.65 10.14 4.41
N PHE A 54 -8.03 8.96 4.63
CA PHE A 54 -8.31 8.15 5.80
C PHE A 54 -7.88 8.83 7.10
N TYR A 55 -6.63 9.29 7.18
CA TYR A 55 -6.10 9.90 8.41
C TYR A 55 -6.75 11.26 8.73
N HIS A 56 -7.20 11.99 7.71
CA HIS A 56 -7.87 13.26 7.90
C HIS A 56 -9.29 13.12 8.48
N LEU A 57 -10.01 12.06 8.07
CA LEU A 57 -11.42 11.86 8.42
C LEU A 57 -11.61 10.77 9.49
N GLU A 58 -10.53 10.21 10.04
CA GLU A 58 -10.61 9.19 11.08
C GLU A 58 -11.12 9.79 12.41
N ASP A 59 -12.41 9.62 12.69
CA ASP A 59 -13.00 10.10 13.94
C ASP A 59 -12.75 9.17 15.14
N LYS A 60 -12.61 7.85 14.91
CA LYS A 60 -12.51 6.86 15.98
C LYS A 60 -11.39 5.85 15.73
N LYS A 61 -10.46 5.78 16.68
CA LYS A 61 -9.43 4.74 16.71
C LYS A 61 -10.06 3.41 17.12
N ASN A 62 -10.30 2.53 16.16
CA ASN A 62 -10.84 1.19 16.40
C ASN A 62 -9.82 0.12 15.97
N VAL A 63 -10.18 -1.15 16.15
CA VAL A 63 -9.30 -2.28 15.79
C VAL A 63 -8.97 -2.26 14.30
N ILE A 64 -9.93 -1.95 13.43
CA ILE A 64 -9.73 -1.88 11.99
C ILE A 64 -8.77 -0.76 11.62
N SER A 65 -8.87 0.41 12.24
CA SER A 65 -7.98 1.52 11.96
C SER A 65 -6.56 1.25 12.47
N ARG A 66 -6.41 0.54 13.58
CA ARG A 66 -5.10 0.04 14.02
C ARG A 66 -4.51 -0.97 13.02
N ILE A 67 -5.29 -1.95 12.58
CA ILE A 67 -4.85 -2.94 11.58
C ILE A 67 -4.44 -2.24 10.29
N TYR A 68 -5.27 -1.32 9.80
CA TYR A 68 -5.00 -0.53 8.61
C TYR A 68 -3.67 0.22 8.70
N ARG A 69 -3.40 0.91 9.82
CA ARG A 69 -2.11 1.59 10.04
C ARG A 69 -0.92 0.64 9.95
N ILE A 70 -1.02 -0.54 10.53
CA ILE A 70 0.04 -1.56 10.47
C ILE A 70 0.29 -1.96 9.01
N PHE A 71 -0.78 -2.24 8.26
CA PHE A 71 -0.66 -2.56 6.84
C PHE A 71 -0.11 -1.41 6.00
N VAL A 72 -0.45 -0.15 6.31
CA VAL A 72 0.14 1.01 5.62
C VAL A 72 1.64 1.06 5.83
N VAL A 73 2.12 0.85 7.07
CA VAL A 73 3.56 0.84 7.38
C VAL A 73 4.26 -0.33 6.67
N ILE A 74 3.70 -1.53 6.73
CA ILE A 74 4.26 -2.70 6.04
C ILE A 74 4.33 -2.43 4.55
N PHE A 75 3.24 -1.98 3.93
CA PHE A 75 3.17 -1.67 2.52
C PHE A 75 4.22 -0.63 2.12
N PHE A 76 4.37 0.44 2.90
CA PHE A 76 5.34 1.50 2.63
C PHE A 76 6.78 0.98 2.66
N ILE A 77 7.15 0.20 3.70
CA ILE A 77 8.48 -0.41 3.81
C ILE A 77 8.72 -1.36 2.62
N THR A 78 7.78 -2.25 2.32
CA THR A 78 7.93 -3.20 1.22
C THR A 78 7.98 -2.52 -0.14
N ALA A 79 7.21 -1.45 -0.35
CA ALA A 79 7.20 -0.69 -1.60
C ALA A 79 8.51 0.08 -1.79
N ILE A 80 9.07 0.68 -0.73
CA ILE A 80 10.39 1.32 -0.79
C ILE A 80 11.47 0.29 -1.11
N LEU A 81 11.51 -0.83 -0.40
CA LEU A 81 12.52 -1.86 -0.64
C LEU A 81 12.42 -2.36 -2.08
N ALA A 82 11.22 -2.67 -2.55
CA ALA A 82 11.02 -3.18 -3.89
C ALA A 82 11.34 -2.12 -4.97
N PHE A 83 11.06 -0.83 -4.73
CA PHE A 83 11.49 0.26 -5.59
C PHE A 83 13.02 0.39 -5.66
N LEU A 84 13.72 0.34 -4.52
CA LEU A 84 15.18 0.36 -4.47
C LEU A 84 15.80 -0.83 -5.22
N PHE A 85 15.18 -2.01 -5.10
CA PHE A 85 15.60 -3.19 -5.85
C PHE A 85 15.45 -3.01 -7.35
N VAL A 86 14.29 -2.50 -7.81
CA VAL A 86 14.07 -2.22 -9.23
C VAL A 86 15.07 -1.20 -9.74
N LEU A 87 15.30 -0.10 -9.01
CA LEU A 87 16.32 0.89 -9.37
C LEU A 87 17.72 0.27 -9.47
N TYR A 88 18.09 -0.60 -8.52
CA TYR A 88 19.38 -1.29 -8.55
C TYR A 88 19.53 -2.17 -9.80
N THR A 89 18.48 -2.90 -10.19
CA THR A 89 18.50 -3.74 -11.41
C THR A 89 18.44 -2.95 -12.71
N GLU A 90 17.65 -1.87 -12.78
CA GLU A 90 17.40 -1.11 -14.02
C GLU A 90 18.47 -0.03 -14.28
N MET A 91 19.09 0.54 -13.25
CA MET A 91 20.16 1.54 -13.43
C MET A 91 21.52 0.92 -13.80
N GLU A 92 21.59 -0.37 -14.14
CA GLU A 92 22.85 -1.06 -14.38
C GLU A 92 23.90 -0.78 -13.28
N LEU A 93 23.51 -0.76 -11.98
CA LEU A 93 24.47 -0.95 -10.89
C LEU A 93 25.00 -2.41 -10.83
N MET A 94 24.94 -3.10 -11.97
CA MET A 94 25.76 -4.22 -12.42
C MET A 94 27.10 -3.75 -13.02
N ILE A 95 27.56 -2.53 -12.72
CA ILE A 95 28.98 -2.18 -12.87
C ILE A 95 29.72 -2.76 -11.66
N ILE A 96 29.96 -4.06 -11.71
CA ILE A 96 31.17 -4.84 -11.33
C ILE A 96 30.84 -6.32 -11.52
#